data_AF-A0A9E7FNA4-F1
#
_entry.id   AF-A0A9E7FNA4-F1
#
_cell.length_a   1.000
_cell.length_b   1.000
_cell.length_c   1.000
_cell.angle_alpha   90.00
_cell.angle_beta   90.00
_cell.angle_gamma   90.00
#
_symmetry.space_group_name_H-M   'P 1'
#
loop_
_entity.id
_entity.type
_entity.pdbx_description
1 polymer ?
#
loop_
_entity_poly.entity_id
_entity_poly.type
_entity_poly.pdbx_seq_one_letter_code
_entity_poly.pdbx_strand_id
1 'polypeptide(L)'
;MLALPVQDWMGLTCSLVVLQLTLFCQRLDVINKCFSRQSVEEILSCLGQEVISRNEKWITTAVKSIKTASPISLKLFLLSIRKGRSEDLEQCLIQEYRMSSHVLRRTVSNDFYEGVRAKLLDKDNNPKWEPSRLELVSNEMLEKCLTKLDEDEAWEDLQLPSEHRHTNPRIAKL
;
A
#
# COMPACT_ATOMS: atom_id res chain seq x y z
N MET A 1 -20.66 23.47 45.44
CA MET A 1 -19.57 22.66 44.85
C MET A 1 -20.01 21.20 44.94
N LEU A 2 -20.80 20.74 43.96
CA LEU A 2 -21.35 19.37 43.96
C LEU A 2 -20.33 18.45 43.29
N ALA A 3 -19.76 17.52 44.05
CA ALA A 3 -18.91 16.46 43.54
C ALA A 3 -19.79 15.38 42.88
N LEU A 4 -19.54 15.06 41.61
CA LEU A 4 -20.19 13.93 40.94
C LEU A 4 -19.63 12.61 41.49
N PRO A 5 -20.46 11.55 41.66
CA PRO A 5 -20.05 10.30 42.27
C PRO A 5 -19.17 9.47 41.31
N VAL A 6 -18.17 8.78 41.89
CA VAL A 6 -17.15 7.97 41.18
C VAL A 6 -17.75 6.82 40.34
N GLN A 7 -19.03 6.47 40.55
CA GLN A 7 -19.73 5.39 39.87
C GLN A 7 -20.16 5.73 38.42
N ASP A 8 -20.22 7.01 38.04
CA ASP A 8 -20.55 7.43 36.65
C ASP A 8 -19.39 7.22 35.66
N TRP A 9 -18.16 7.06 36.15
CA TRP A 9 -16.95 6.98 35.30
C TRP A 9 -16.82 5.64 34.57
N MET A 10 -17.29 4.53 35.15
CA MET A 10 -17.29 3.22 34.48
C MET A 10 -18.33 3.14 33.35
N GLY A 11 -19.48 3.82 33.49
CA GLY A 11 -20.51 3.90 32.43
C GLY A 11 -20.09 4.81 31.26
N LEU A 12 -19.44 5.92 31.56
CA LEU A 12 -18.91 6.84 30.54
C LEU A 12 -17.72 6.24 29.78
N THR A 13 -16.82 5.51 30.45
CA THR A 13 -15.71 4.80 29.79
C THR A 13 -16.21 3.62 28.94
N CYS A 14 -17.20 2.86 29.40
CA CYS A 14 -17.84 1.80 28.60
C CYS A 14 -18.53 2.36 27.34
N SER A 15 -19.25 3.48 27.48
CA SER A 15 -19.92 4.15 26.35
C SER A 15 -18.93 4.70 25.33
N LEU A 16 -17.82 5.29 25.78
CA LEU A 16 -16.74 5.77 24.91
C LEU A 16 -16.02 4.63 24.17
N VAL A 17 -15.75 3.51 24.84
CA VAL A 17 -15.12 2.33 24.22
C VAL A 17 -16.04 1.71 23.17
N VAL A 18 -17.33 1.57 23.46
CA VAL A 18 -18.32 1.04 22.49
C VAL A 18 -18.49 1.97 21.28
N LEU A 19 -18.54 3.30 21.50
CA LEU A 19 -18.58 4.28 20.41
C LEU A 19 -17.31 4.20 19.53
N GLN A 20 -16.15 4.05 20.16
CA GLN A 20 -14.87 3.96 19.44
C GLN A 20 -14.73 2.65 18.64
N LEU A 21 -15.18 1.52 19.20
CA LEU A 21 -15.28 0.25 18.49
C LEU A 21 -16.27 0.32 17.32
N THR A 22 -17.43 0.94 17.52
CA THR A 22 -18.44 1.09 16.46
C THR A 22 -17.91 1.94 15.31
N LEU A 23 -17.23 3.06 15.62
CA LEU A 23 -16.59 3.91 14.62
C LEU A 23 -15.47 3.17 13.88
N PHE A 24 -14.70 2.34 14.57
CA PHE A 24 -13.65 1.52 13.96
C PHE A 24 -14.23 0.50 12.97
N CYS A 25 -15.27 -0.24 13.36
CA CYS A 25 -15.95 -1.19 12.49
C CYS A 25 -16.55 -0.51 11.25
N GLN A 26 -17.22 0.64 11.43
CA GLN A 26 -17.77 1.41 10.31
C GLN A 26 -16.70 1.84 9.31
N ARG A 27 -15.51 2.25 9.79
CA ARG A 27 -14.38 2.58 8.91
C ARG A 27 -13.84 1.34 8.20
N LEU A 28 -13.72 0.22 8.91
CA LEU A 28 -13.29 -1.04 8.29
C LEU A 28 -14.23 -1.50 7.19
N ASP A 29 -15.55 -1.34 7.35
CA ASP A 29 -16.52 -1.68 6.30
C ASP A 29 -16.29 -0.85 5.03
N VAL A 30 -16.05 0.45 5.19
CA VAL A 30 -15.71 1.34 4.07
C VAL A 30 -14.38 0.95 3.44
N ILE A 31 -13.36 0.67 4.24
CA ILE A 31 -12.04 0.23 3.76
C ILE A 31 -12.16 -1.07 2.97
N ASN A 32 -12.82 -2.08 3.53
CA ASN A 32 -13.02 -3.38 2.89
C ASN A 32 -13.83 -3.24 1.60
N LYS A 33 -14.88 -2.41 1.60
CA LYS A 33 -15.69 -2.14 0.41
C LYS A 33 -14.89 -1.44 -0.70
N CYS A 34 -14.16 -0.38 -0.36
CA CYS A 34 -13.45 0.44 -1.34
C CYS A 34 -12.16 -0.21 -1.85
N PHE A 35 -11.36 -0.80 -0.97
CA PHE A 35 -10.07 -1.39 -1.32
C PHE A 35 -10.17 -2.88 -1.69
N SER A 36 -11.37 -3.44 -1.82
CA SER A 36 -11.58 -4.76 -2.46
C SER A 36 -11.67 -4.70 -3.98
N ARG A 37 -11.76 -3.50 -4.57
CA ARG A 37 -11.82 -3.29 -6.03
C ARG A 37 -10.53 -3.72 -6.73
N GLN A 38 -10.64 -4.00 -8.04
CA GLN A 38 -9.56 -4.63 -8.80
C GLN A 38 -8.59 -3.64 -9.43
N SER A 39 -9.02 -2.39 -9.63
CA SER A 39 -8.17 -1.32 -10.16
C SER A 39 -8.14 -0.09 -9.25
N VAL A 40 -7.10 0.73 -9.39
CA VAL A 40 -6.96 1.99 -8.64
C VAL A 40 -8.08 2.96 -9.01
N GLU A 41 -8.49 2.96 -10.27
CA GLU A 41 -9.61 3.74 -10.81
C GLU A 41 -10.93 3.37 -10.12
N GLU A 42 -11.21 2.07 -9.96
CA GLU A 42 -12.39 1.59 -9.23
C GLU A 42 -12.32 1.92 -7.73
N ILE A 43 -11.14 1.82 -7.11
CA ILE A 43 -10.93 2.23 -5.71
C ILE A 43 -11.27 3.72 -5.55
N LEU A 44 -10.72 4.58 -6.41
CA LEU A 44 -10.98 6.02 -6.38
C LEU A 44 -12.45 6.36 -6.63
N SER A 45 -13.09 5.68 -7.58
CA SER A 45 -14.52 5.82 -7.86
C SER A 45 -15.37 5.45 -6.64
N CYS A 46 -15.07 4.29 -6.02
CA CYS A 46 -15.79 3.82 -4.83
C CYS A 46 -15.58 4.75 -3.63
N LEU A 47 -14.35 5.23 -3.38
CA LEU A 47 -14.08 6.21 -2.34
C LEU A 47 -14.81 7.54 -2.60
N GLY A 48 -14.89 7.98 -3.86
CA GLY A 48 -15.62 9.18 -4.24
C GLY A 48 -17.11 9.12 -3.89
N GLN A 49 -17.75 7.96 -4.06
CA GLN A 49 -19.13 7.73 -3.62
C GLN A 49 -19.27 7.79 -2.09
N GLU A 50 -18.30 7.24 -1.35
CA GLU A 50 -18.31 7.27 0.11
C GLU A 50 -18.09 8.69 0.66
N VAL A 51 -17.29 9.54 -0.02
CA VAL A 51 -17.16 10.97 0.32
C VAL A 51 -18.52 11.67 0.29
N ILE A 52 -19.33 11.42 -0.75
CA ILE A 52 -20.66 12.05 -0.90
C ILE A 52 -21.62 11.57 0.20
N SER A 53 -21.61 10.27 0.51
CA SER A 53 -22.57 9.68 1.45
C SER A 53 -22.26 9.92 2.92
N ARG A 54 -20.97 9.95 3.32
CA ARG A 54 -20.56 10.00 4.73
C ARG A 54 -19.90 11.32 5.14
N ASN A 55 -19.33 12.05 4.18
CA ASN A 55 -18.59 13.29 4.42
C ASN A 55 -17.52 13.19 5.53
N GLU A 56 -16.86 12.04 5.64
CA GLU A 56 -15.80 11.82 6.63
C GLU A 56 -14.44 12.32 6.13
N LYS A 57 -13.78 13.15 6.96
CA LYS A 57 -12.50 13.79 6.60
C LYS A 57 -11.42 12.80 6.16
N TRP A 58 -11.33 11.62 6.77
CA TRP A 58 -10.30 10.63 6.45
C TRP A 58 -10.45 10.09 5.02
N ILE A 59 -11.67 9.95 4.51
CA ILE A 59 -11.94 9.48 3.15
C ILE A 59 -11.44 10.52 2.15
N THR A 60 -11.78 11.79 2.37
CA THR A 60 -11.30 12.91 1.55
C THR A 60 -9.77 13.01 1.56
N THR A 61 -9.16 12.81 2.73
CA THR A 61 -7.69 12.75 2.86
C THR A 61 -7.10 11.57 2.08
N ALA A 62 -7.70 10.38 2.15
CA ALA A 62 -7.25 9.21 1.40
C ALA A 62 -7.34 9.43 -0.12
N VAL A 63 -8.47 9.95 -0.62
CA VAL A 63 -8.65 10.30 -2.03
C VAL A 63 -7.59 11.31 -2.49
N LYS A 64 -7.37 12.37 -1.70
CA LYS A 64 -6.34 13.37 -2.01
C LYS A 64 -4.94 12.73 -2.06
N SER A 65 -4.61 11.89 -1.08
CA SER A 65 -3.32 11.21 -1.02
C SER A 65 -3.07 10.34 -2.25
N ILE A 66 -4.06 9.52 -2.63
CA ILE A 66 -3.96 8.67 -3.83
C ILE A 66 -3.80 9.54 -5.08
N LYS A 67 -4.59 10.61 -5.25
CA LYS A 67 -4.51 11.49 -6.44
C LYS A 67 -3.19 12.25 -6.58
N THR A 68 -2.43 12.43 -5.50
CA THR A 68 -1.11 13.09 -5.54
C THR A 68 0.05 12.13 -5.79
N ALA A 69 -0.18 10.81 -5.69
CA ALA A 69 0.86 9.80 -5.86
C ALA A 69 1.10 9.49 -7.35
N SER A 70 2.25 8.87 -7.64
CA SER A 70 2.61 8.39 -8.97
C SER A 70 1.59 7.35 -9.48
N PRO A 71 0.98 7.55 -10.67
CA PRO A 71 0.03 6.60 -11.24
C PRO A 71 0.59 5.19 -11.44
N ILE A 72 1.84 5.08 -11.91
CA ILE A 72 2.48 3.78 -12.08
C ILE A 72 2.76 3.11 -10.74
N SER A 73 3.24 3.87 -9.75
CA SER A 73 3.52 3.34 -8.40
C SER A 73 2.26 2.81 -7.73
N LEU A 74 1.12 3.50 -7.89
CA LEU A 74 -0.16 3.04 -7.35
C LEU A 74 -0.61 1.71 -7.95
N LYS A 75 -0.54 1.57 -9.28
CA LYS A 75 -0.94 0.33 -9.96
C LYS A 75 0.01 -0.81 -9.66
N LEU A 76 1.32 -0.53 -9.63
CA LEU A 76 2.34 -1.51 -9.32
C LEU A 76 2.22 -2.03 -7.87
N PHE A 77 1.95 -1.13 -6.91
CA PHE A 77 1.69 -1.50 -5.51
C PHE A 77 0.42 -2.36 -5.37
N LEU A 78 -0.66 -1.98 -6.04
CA LEU A 78 -1.90 -2.77 -6.05
C LEU A 78 -1.63 -4.16 -6.63
N LEU A 79 -0.93 -4.24 -7.77
CA LEU A 79 -0.57 -5.50 -8.40
C LEU A 79 0.23 -6.39 -7.45
N SER A 80 1.23 -5.85 -6.76
CA SER A 80 2.06 -6.62 -5.83
C SER A 80 1.24 -7.18 -4.67
N ILE A 81 0.41 -6.36 -4.01
CA ILE A 81 -0.45 -6.84 -2.92
C ILE A 81 -1.39 -7.95 -3.40
N ARG A 82 -1.91 -7.86 -4.64
CA ARG A 82 -2.83 -8.87 -5.18
C ARG A 82 -2.13 -10.17 -5.48
N LYS A 83 -0.95 -10.14 -6.12
CA LYS A 83 -0.13 -11.33 -6.40
C LYS A 83 0.36 -11.99 -5.10
N GLY A 84 0.85 -11.20 -4.15
CA GLY A 84 1.36 -11.68 -2.87
C GLY A 84 0.34 -12.37 -1.96
N ARG A 85 -0.97 -12.25 -2.24
CA ARG A 85 -2.01 -13.00 -1.50
C ARG A 85 -2.04 -14.49 -1.83
N SER A 86 -1.47 -14.89 -2.96
CA SER A 86 -1.42 -16.28 -3.42
C SER A 86 -0.01 -16.88 -3.42
N GLU A 87 0.98 -16.10 -3.00
CA GLU A 87 2.40 -16.45 -3.04
C GLU A 87 2.93 -16.70 -1.62
N ASP A 88 3.99 -17.48 -1.51
CA ASP A 88 4.76 -17.59 -0.26
C ASP A 88 5.69 -16.37 -0.06
N LEU A 89 6.36 -16.32 1.09
CA LEU A 89 7.25 -15.22 1.43
C LEU A 89 8.46 -15.12 0.47
N GLU A 90 9.02 -16.25 0.05
CA GLU A 90 10.17 -16.29 -0.85
C GLU A 90 9.80 -15.71 -2.22
N GLN A 91 8.65 -16.12 -2.76
CA GLN A 91 8.08 -15.59 -3.99
C GLN A 91 7.80 -14.08 -3.90
N CYS A 92 7.19 -13.63 -2.80
CA CYS A 92 6.92 -12.20 -2.57
C CYS A 92 8.22 -11.38 -2.54
N LEU A 93 9.27 -11.88 -1.88
CA LEU A 93 10.56 -11.19 -1.80
C LEU A 93 11.24 -11.08 -3.17
N ILE A 94 11.22 -12.15 -3.96
CA ILE A 94 11.75 -12.13 -5.33
C ILE A 94 10.98 -11.13 -6.19
N GLN A 95 9.65 -11.11 -6.09
CA GLN A 95 8.82 -10.17 -6.84
C GLN A 95 9.09 -8.71 -6.46
N GLU A 96 9.09 -8.39 -5.17
CA GLU A 96 9.36 -7.04 -4.66
C GLU A 96 10.79 -6.57 -5.01
N TYR A 97 11.76 -7.48 -4.99
CA TYR A 97 13.12 -7.19 -5.42
C TYR A 97 13.19 -6.81 -6.89
N ARG A 98 12.56 -7.58 -7.79
CA ARG A 98 12.51 -7.27 -9.23
C ARG A 98 11.83 -5.94 -9.48
N MET A 99 10.68 -5.70 -8.86
CA MET A 99 9.94 -4.45 -8.96
C MET A 99 10.78 -3.25 -8.53
N SER A 100 11.40 -3.34 -7.34
CA SER A 100 12.26 -2.29 -6.80
C SER A 100 13.47 -2.03 -7.71
N SER A 101 14.08 -3.09 -8.23
CA SER A 101 15.24 -3.00 -9.12
C SER A 101 14.88 -2.31 -10.45
N HIS A 102 13.75 -2.67 -11.06
CA HIS A 102 13.27 -2.00 -12.27
C HIS A 102 12.91 -0.52 -12.05
N VAL A 103 12.33 -0.19 -10.89
CA VAL A 103 12.04 1.19 -10.50
C VAL A 103 13.34 1.99 -10.33
N LEU A 104 14.36 1.43 -9.67
CA LEU A 104 15.67 2.07 -9.50
C LEU A 104 16.43 2.19 -10.83
N ARG A 105 16.32 1.20 -11.72
CA ARG A 105 16.91 1.24 -13.06
C ARG A 105 16.18 2.17 -14.03
N ARG A 106 15.06 2.77 -13.62
CA ARG A 106 14.21 3.63 -14.47
C ARG A 106 13.73 2.91 -15.73
N THR A 107 13.52 1.58 -15.64
CA THR A 107 13.16 0.76 -16.81
C THR A 107 11.87 1.23 -17.47
N VAL A 108 10.93 1.75 -16.67
CA VAL A 108 9.58 2.11 -17.14
C VAL A 108 9.23 3.57 -16.85
N SER A 109 9.80 4.16 -15.78
CA SER A 109 9.50 5.53 -15.37
C SER A 109 10.63 6.11 -14.51
N ASN A 110 10.73 7.45 -14.50
CA ASN A 110 11.62 8.22 -13.62
C ASN A 110 10.94 8.63 -12.29
N ASP A 111 9.70 8.20 -12.05
CA ASP A 111 8.86 8.67 -10.95
C ASP A 111 9.49 8.52 -9.56
N PHE A 112 10.30 7.49 -9.32
CA PHE A 112 11.00 7.36 -8.03
C PHE A 112 11.93 8.55 -7.78
N TYR A 113 12.74 8.91 -8.77
CA TYR A 113 13.68 10.03 -8.68
C TYR A 113 12.96 11.36 -8.65
N GLU A 114 11.89 11.53 -9.44
CA GLU A 114 11.06 12.72 -9.42
C GLU A 114 10.36 12.91 -8.06
N GLY A 115 9.92 11.83 -7.44
CA GLY A 115 9.33 11.86 -6.11
C GLY A 115 10.34 12.28 -5.04
N VAL A 116 11.56 11.73 -5.10
CA VAL A 116 12.67 12.14 -4.23
C VAL A 116 13.00 13.61 -4.45
N ARG A 117 13.10 14.07 -5.70
CA ARG A 117 13.34 15.48 -6.03
C ARG A 117 12.26 16.37 -5.40
N ALA A 118 10.99 16.11 -5.69
CA ALA A 118 9.86 16.92 -5.24
C ALA A 118 9.70 16.97 -3.71
N LYS A 119 10.03 15.87 -3.01
CA LYS A 119 9.82 15.74 -1.56
C LYS A 119 11.03 16.09 -0.71
N LEU A 120 12.23 15.75 -1.16
CA LEU A 120 13.44 15.81 -0.33
C LEU A 120 14.45 16.85 -0.82
N LEU A 121 14.61 17.03 -2.14
CA LEU A 121 15.59 17.95 -2.71
C LEU A 121 15.00 19.35 -2.85
N ASP A 122 14.07 19.54 -3.77
CA ASP A 122 13.49 20.85 -4.10
C ASP A 122 12.38 21.21 -3.12
N LYS A 123 11.74 20.20 -2.51
CA LYS A 123 10.65 20.34 -1.52
C LYS A 123 9.45 21.14 -2.03
N ASP A 124 9.26 21.19 -3.34
CA ASP A 124 8.15 21.88 -3.99
C ASP A 124 6.79 21.18 -3.82
N ASN A 125 6.81 19.89 -3.41
CA ASN A 125 5.63 19.04 -3.31
C ASN A 125 4.81 18.95 -4.61
N ASN A 126 5.44 19.21 -5.75
CA ASN A 126 4.81 19.23 -7.08
C ASN A 126 5.54 18.30 -8.05
N PRO A 127 5.48 16.97 -7.81
CA PRO A 127 6.12 16.01 -8.68
C PRO A 127 5.45 15.95 -10.05
N LYS A 128 6.26 15.79 -11.10
CA LYS A 128 5.85 15.65 -12.49
C LYS A 128 5.87 14.18 -12.91
N TRP A 129 4.80 13.47 -12.57
CA TRP A 129 4.69 12.04 -12.86
C TRP A 129 4.61 11.73 -14.35
N GLU A 130 5.31 10.67 -14.75
CA GLU A 130 5.28 10.12 -16.10
C GLU A 130 5.08 8.60 -16.04
N PRO A 131 3.92 8.08 -16.46
CA PRO A 131 2.78 8.81 -17.03
C PRO A 131 1.98 9.60 -15.97
N SER A 132 1.36 10.71 -16.39
CA SER A 132 0.69 11.66 -15.48
C SER A 132 -0.72 11.26 -15.04
N ARG A 133 -1.31 10.23 -15.66
CA ARG A 133 -2.67 9.75 -15.37
C ARG A 133 -2.75 8.22 -15.34
N LEU A 134 -3.68 7.68 -14.57
CA LEU A 134 -3.85 6.24 -14.36
C LEU A 134 -4.13 5.49 -15.68
N GLU A 135 -4.92 6.09 -16.57
CA GLU A 135 -5.35 5.48 -17.83
C GLU A 135 -4.20 5.33 -18.84
N LEU A 136 -3.09 6.03 -18.63
CA LEU A 136 -1.90 5.91 -19.48
C LEU A 136 -0.93 4.81 -19.03
N VAL A 137 -1.11 4.26 -17.83
CA VAL A 137 -0.30 3.15 -17.35
C VAL A 137 -0.81 1.87 -18.01
N SER A 138 -0.03 1.32 -18.93
CA SER A 138 -0.36 0.08 -19.63
C SER A 138 -0.02 -1.16 -18.79
N ASN A 139 -0.63 -2.30 -19.09
CA ASN A 139 -0.27 -3.56 -18.45
C ASN A 139 1.16 -3.99 -18.81
N GLU A 140 1.63 -3.69 -20.02
CA GLU A 140 2.99 -3.97 -20.46
C GLU A 140 4.03 -3.26 -19.57
N MET A 141 3.79 -2.00 -19.22
CA MET A 141 4.62 -1.24 -18.28
C MET A 141 4.71 -1.94 -16.91
N LEU A 142 3.59 -2.47 -16.42
CA LEU A 142 3.55 -3.16 -15.12
C LEU A 142 4.24 -4.53 -15.17
N GLU A 143 3.97 -5.32 -16.21
CA GLU A 143 4.57 -6.64 -16.38
C GLU A 143 6.09 -6.53 -16.60
N LYS A 144 6.57 -5.46 -17.26
CA LYS A 144 8.01 -5.21 -17.40
C LYS A 144 8.70 -5.02 -16.03
N CYS A 145 8.02 -4.47 -15.03
CA CYS A 145 8.57 -4.34 -13.68
C CYS A 145 8.66 -5.68 -12.91
N LEU A 146 8.08 -6.75 -13.45
CA LEU A 146 8.04 -8.07 -12.82
C LEU A 146 8.97 -9.08 -13.51
N THR A 147 9.54 -8.71 -14.66
CA THR A 147 10.46 -9.57 -15.40
C THR A 147 11.73 -9.81 -14.61
N LYS A 148 12.42 -10.91 -14.93
CA LYS A 148 13.78 -11.14 -14.42
C LYS A 148 14.70 -10.01 -14.85
N LEU A 149 15.67 -9.70 -13.99
CA LEU A 149 16.69 -8.72 -14.29
C LEU A 149 17.68 -9.35 -15.27
N ASP A 150 17.99 -8.62 -16.35
CA ASP A 150 19.01 -9.01 -17.31
C ASP A 150 20.41 -8.88 -16.67
N GLU A 151 21.28 -9.88 -16.89
CA GLU A 151 22.62 -10.00 -16.26
C GLU A 151 23.64 -8.93 -16.71
N ASP A 152 23.33 -8.18 -17.77
CA ASP A 152 24.26 -7.25 -18.42
C ASP A 152 24.56 -5.96 -17.63
N GLU A 153 23.75 -5.64 -16.59
CA GLU A 153 23.84 -4.36 -15.87
C GLU A 153 24.27 -4.48 -14.39
N ALA A 154 25.02 -5.52 -14.00
CA ALA A 154 25.45 -5.75 -12.60
C ALA A 154 24.30 -5.92 -11.58
N TRP A 155 23.08 -6.11 -12.06
CA TRP A 155 21.90 -6.46 -11.27
C TRP A 155 21.53 -7.91 -11.56
N GLU A 156 21.82 -8.79 -10.61
CA GLU A 156 21.39 -10.19 -10.69
C GLU A 156 20.03 -10.38 -10.02
N ASP A 157 19.27 -11.36 -10.47
CA ASP A 157 17.99 -11.70 -9.83
C ASP A 157 18.23 -12.24 -8.40
N LEU A 158 17.35 -11.92 -7.46
CA LEU A 158 17.53 -12.27 -6.06
C LEU A 158 17.60 -13.80 -5.88
N GLN A 159 18.76 -14.27 -5.43
CA GLN A 159 18.95 -15.66 -5.02
C GLN A 159 18.76 -15.75 -3.50
N LEU A 160 17.66 -16.36 -3.07
CA LEU A 160 17.45 -16.63 -1.65
C LEU A 160 18.22 -17.90 -1.25
N PRO A 161 18.82 -17.93 -0.04
CA PRO A 161 19.45 -19.15 0.44
C PRO A 161 18.42 -20.28 0.48
N SER A 162 18.70 -21.37 -0.23
CA SER A 162 17.90 -22.58 -0.05
C SER A 162 18.07 -23.03 1.40
N GLU A 163 16.96 -23.26 2.11
CA GLU A 163 17.01 -23.83 3.45
C GLU A 163 17.77 -25.15 3.40
N HIS A 164 19.06 -25.12 3.75
CA HIS A 164 19.63 -26.25 4.45
C HIS A 164 18.94 -26.21 5.79
N ARG A 165 17.83 -26.94 5.91
CA ARG A 165 17.26 -27.29 7.21
C ARG A 165 18.37 -28.00 7.96
N HIS A 166 19.18 -27.25 8.69
CA HIS A 166 19.78 -27.73 9.91
C HIS A 166 18.59 -28.05 10.79
N THR A 167 18.08 -29.27 10.66
CA THR A 167 17.23 -29.88 11.68
C THR A 167 18.05 -29.77 12.94
N ASN A 168 17.78 -28.75 13.76
CA ASN A 168 18.32 -28.70 15.10
C ASN A 168 17.46 -29.69 15.88
N PRO A 169 17.95 -30.90 16.22
CA PRO A 169 17.13 -31.93 16.84
C PRO A 169 16.65 -31.55 18.25
N ARG A 170 17.01 -30.35 18.74
CA ARG A 170 16.71 -29.86 20.09
C ARG A 170 15.30 -29.30 20.29
N ILE A 171 14.45 -29.20 19.25
CA ILE A 171 13.06 -28.70 19.40
C ILE A 171 12.04 -29.86 19.50
N ALA A 172 12.42 -31.11 19.29
CA ALA A 172 11.48 -32.25 19.32
C ALA A 172 11.19 -32.83 20.73
N LYS A 173 11.39 -32.07 21.81
CA LYS A 173 11.02 -32.48 23.18
C LYS A 173 10.51 -31.31 24.00
N LEU A 174 9.28 -30.87 23.73
CA LEU A 174 8.35 -30.32 24.73
C LEU A 174 6.93 -30.72 24.34
#